data_AF-A0AA36JKG6-F1
#
_entry.id   AF-A0AA36JKG6-F1
#
_cell.length_a   1.000
_cell.length_b   1.000
_cell.length_c   1.000
_cell.angle_alpha   90.00
_cell.angle_beta   90.00
_cell.angle_gamma   90.00
#
_symmetry.space_group_name_H-M   'P 1'
#
loop_
_entity.id
_entity.type
_entity.pdbx_description
1 polymer ?
#
loop_
_entity_poly.entity_id
_entity_poly.type
_entity_poly.pdbx_seq_one_letter_code
_entity_poly.pdbx_strand_id
1 'polypeptide(L)'
;MAPKKASPAAKSAASAVSPKEPDYVNPNVEWHQKVTDAVDTILGQFGMDFVDKQPLTLEEGALVAPMDWQVMHDRLMNPQGSHNEVLCAGGVNVLRCNPLQSMTPSVRINVQKVEAMMMNLWGHGKIVPLLEPVDFVAKQLVNGKMPEFDRISPEEPVQALLVWVARRIRDDADEPELELWRKILLSTQARCVRASSWDERYFWSVNSRRRTADIAKTVTHLASQICQDIWLFKRRKESLLNKTLTNAEVAGLYLQFMPDTETDEEPRSDEGNIQRACQVYERVLSNKVIASVIAWSDTTHGSEGPFNSIGKLVEISAKLKKIPTLEYFFTSMKLALQQDQLEVGELSTKKLRGGGGHGGKIGLLDVVITKKAMRDFLLSRWLDVQNNISPEHKALLKKTFDTAENYEANYIATRRV
;
A
#
# COMPACT_ATOMS: atom_id res chain seq x y z
N MET A 1 20.74 -77.11 -28.83
CA MET A 1 21.18 -75.74 -29.20
C MET A 1 20.01 -75.02 -29.85
N ALA A 2 19.42 -74.05 -29.13
CA ALA A 2 18.40 -73.15 -29.66
C ALA A 2 18.95 -71.71 -29.55
N PRO A 3 18.77 -70.84 -30.55
CA PRO A 3 19.43 -69.54 -30.58
C PRO A 3 18.78 -68.55 -29.61
N LYS A 4 19.60 -67.90 -28.78
CA LYS A 4 19.23 -66.75 -27.96
C LYS A 4 18.79 -65.60 -28.88
N LYS A 5 17.52 -65.17 -28.77
CA LYS A 5 17.04 -63.92 -29.38
C LYS A 5 17.71 -62.74 -28.67
N ALA A 6 18.39 -61.89 -29.43
CA ALA A 6 18.94 -60.63 -28.96
C ALA A 6 17.83 -59.62 -28.68
N SER A 7 17.89 -58.94 -27.53
CA SER A 7 17.03 -57.80 -27.21
C SER A 7 17.36 -56.61 -28.11
N PRO A 8 16.36 -55.83 -28.55
CA PRO A 8 16.60 -54.68 -29.41
C PRO A 8 17.28 -53.55 -28.62
N ALA A 9 18.33 -52.99 -29.21
CA ALA A 9 19.05 -51.83 -28.71
C ALA A 9 18.09 -50.65 -28.52
N ALA A 10 18.16 -50.01 -27.34
CA ALA A 10 17.44 -48.78 -27.05
C ALA A 10 17.86 -47.70 -28.06
N LYS A 11 16.93 -47.30 -28.93
CA LYS A 11 17.10 -46.12 -29.78
C LYS A 11 17.27 -44.91 -28.87
N SER A 12 18.39 -44.22 -29.00
CA SER A 12 18.63 -42.92 -28.37
C SER A 12 17.44 -42.00 -28.66
N ALA A 13 16.76 -41.54 -27.61
CA ALA A 13 15.75 -40.50 -27.73
C ALA A 13 16.41 -39.30 -28.42
N ALA A 14 15.92 -38.95 -29.61
CA ALA A 14 16.32 -37.73 -30.28
C ALA A 14 16.11 -36.57 -29.31
N SER A 15 17.16 -35.79 -29.06
CA SER A 15 17.09 -34.56 -28.29
C SER A 15 16.03 -33.67 -28.92
N ALA A 16 14.89 -33.53 -28.24
CA ALA A 16 13.86 -32.57 -28.64
C ALA A 16 14.53 -31.20 -28.76
N VAL A 17 14.43 -30.59 -29.94
CA VAL A 17 14.91 -29.24 -30.17
C VAL A 17 14.14 -28.35 -29.22
N SER A 18 14.83 -27.80 -28.22
CA SER A 18 14.22 -26.83 -27.31
C SER A 18 13.60 -25.70 -28.13
N PRO A 19 12.33 -25.32 -27.87
CA PRO A 19 11.70 -24.22 -28.59
C PRO A 19 12.62 -23.00 -28.56
N LYS A 20 12.87 -22.40 -29.73
CA LYS A 20 13.60 -21.13 -29.80
C LYS A 20 12.85 -20.12 -28.93
N GLU A 21 13.56 -19.46 -28.01
CA GLU A 21 12.96 -18.39 -27.23
C GLU A 21 12.35 -17.35 -28.20
N PRO A 22 11.13 -16.86 -27.93
CA PRO A 22 10.50 -15.89 -28.79
C PRO A 22 11.37 -14.63 -28.84
N ASP A 23 11.65 -14.12 -30.05
CA ASP A 23 12.34 -12.84 -30.21
C ASP A 23 11.40 -11.73 -29.67
N TYR A 24 11.84 -11.01 -28.63
CA TYR A 24 11.06 -9.93 -28.02
C TYR A 24 11.79 -8.58 -28.12
N VAL A 25 11.01 -7.52 -28.31
CA VAL A 25 11.50 -6.14 -28.23
C VAL A 25 11.67 -5.79 -26.76
N ASN A 26 12.88 -5.40 -26.35
CA ASN A 26 13.13 -4.86 -25.01
C ASN A 26 12.61 -3.41 -24.95
N PRO A 27 11.54 -3.09 -24.20
CA PRO A 27 11.03 -1.73 -24.10
C PRO A 27 11.85 -0.85 -23.14
N ASN A 28 12.85 -1.41 -22.45
CA ASN A 28 13.57 -0.77 -21.33
C ASN A 28 14.98 -0.31 -21.69
N VAL A 29 15.33 -0.22 -22.99
CA VAL A 29 16.70 0.10 -23.45
C VAL A 29 17.23 1.40 -22.82
N GLU A 30 16.47 2.49 -22.86
CA GLU A 30 16.88 3.78 -22.31
C GLU A 30 17.08 3.72 -20.79
N TRP A 31 16.19 3.04 -20.07
CA TRP A 31 16.31 2.86 -18.63
C TRP A 31 17.50 1.97 -18.25
N HIS A 32 17.73 0.89 -19.00
CA HIS A 32 18.88 0.02 -18.80
C HIS A 32 20.20 0.76 -19.02
N GLN A 33 20.27 1.66 -20.01
CA GLN A 33 21.44 2.53 -20.18
C GLN A 33 21.67 3.41 -18.94
N LYS A 34 20.62 4.02 -18.39
CA LYS A 34 20.72 4.82 -17.15
C LYS A 34 21.21 3.98 -15.95
N VAL A 35 20.82 2.71 -15.87
CA VAL A 35 21.31 1.78 -14.83
C VAL A 35 22.78 1.41 -15.08
N THR A 36 23.18 1.15 -16.32
CA THR A 36 24.59 0.91 -16.68
C THR A 36 25.47 2.11 -16.31
N ASP A 37 25.07 3.31 -16.71
CA ASP A 37 25.80 4.54 -16.37
C ASP A 37 25.91 4.73 -14.84
N ALA A 38 24.87 4.33 -14.10
CA ALA A 38 24.86 4.36 -12.65
C ALA A 38 25.87 3.37 -12.04
N VAL A 39 25.93 2.14 -12.56
CA VAL A 39 26.93 1.15 -12.15
C VAL A 39 28.34 1.66 -12.43
N ASP A 40 28.59 2.19 -13.62
CA ASP A 40 29.91 2.73 -14.01
C ASP A 40 30.33 3.89 -13.09
N THR A 41 29.39 4.75 -12.72
CA THR A 41 29.62 5.84 -11.75
C THR A 41 30.02 5.31 -10.38
N ILE A 42 29.31 4.28 -9.88
CA ILE A 42 29.57 3.65 -8.58
C ILE A 42 30.94 2.95 -8.58
N LEU A 43 31.28 2.24 -9.65
CA LEU A 43 32.59 1.59 -9.81
C LEU A 43 33.72 2.61 -9.94
N GLY A 44 33.48 3.72 -10.64
CA GLY A 44 34.42 4.85 -10.71
C GLY A 44 34.73 5.44 -9.33
N GLN A 45 33.72 5.52 -8.45
CA GLN A 45 33.88 6.04 -7.09
C GLN A 45 34.54 5.04 -6.12
N PHE A 46 34.07 3.79 -6.08
CA PHE A 46 34.48 2.82 -5.05
C PHE A 46 35.52 1.77 -5.52
N GLY A 47 35.96 1.87 -6.77
CA GLY A 47 36.91 0.98 -7.43
C GLY A 47 36.25 -0.03 -8.37
N MET A 48 36.91 -0.37 -9.48
CA MET A 48 36.41 -1.34 -10.46
C MET A 48 36.27 -2.75 -9.87
N ASP A 49 37.05 -3.08 -8.84
CA ASP A 49 37.00 -4.34 -8.09
C ASP A 49 35.80 -4.41 -7.13
N PHE A 50 35.01 -3.33 -7.01
CA PHE A 50 33.90 -3.26 -6.07
C PHE A 50 32.82 -4.31 -6.34
N VAL A 51 32.65 -4.75 -7.59
CA VAL A 51 31.75 -5.87 -7.96
C VAL A 51 32.16 -7.19 -7.29
N ASP A 52 33.47 -7.39 -7.07
CA ASP A 52 34.02 -8.63 -6.52
C ASP A 52 34.15 -8.59 -4.98
N LYS A 53 33.97 -7.42 -4.36
CA LYS A 53 34.05 -7.27 -2.91
C LYS A 53 33.03 -8.17 -2.21
N GLN A 54 33.47 -8.78 -1.11
CA GLN A 54 32.62 -9.59 -0.27
C GLN A 54 31.62 -8.70 0.47
N PRO A 55 30.46 -9.25 0.87
CA PRO A 55 29.55 -8.54 1.76
C PRO A 55 30.26 -8.19 3.08
N LEU A 56 29.96 -7.01 3.63
CA LEU A 56 30.55 -6.58 4.90
C LEU A 56 30.10 -7.50 6.04
N THR A 57 30.98 -7.72 7.03
CA THR A 57 30.60 -8.35 8.30
C THR A 57 29.96 -7.35 9.27
N LEU A 58 29.33 -7.83 10.34
CA LEU A 58 28.75 -6.95 11.36
C LEU A 58 29.82 -6.08 12.03
N GLU A 59 31.02 -6.62 12.24
CA GLU A 59 32.17 -5.92 12.80
C GLU A 59 32.67 -4.80 11.87
N GLU A 60 32.52 -4.98 10.55
CA GLU A 60 32.83 -3.97 9.53
C GLU A 60 31.68 -2.94 9.36
N GLY A 61 30.61 -3.07 10.14
CA GLY A 61 29.47 -2.15 10.13
C GLY A 61 28.39 -2.48 9.10
N ALA A 62 28.28 -3.76 8.71
CA ALA A 62 27.18 -4.23 7.86
C ALA A 62 25.80 -4.01 8.52
N LEU A 63 24.81 -3.71 7.70
CA LEU A 63 23.41 -3.61 8.13
C LEU A 63 22.80 -5.00 8.39
N VAL A 64 23.29 -6.01 7.70
CA VAL A 64 22.86 -7.41 7.81
C VAL A 64 24.10 -8.30 7.72
N ALA A 65 24.18 -9.32 8.58
CA ALA A 65 25.28 -10.30 8.55
C ALA A 65 25.37 -10.99 7.17
N PRO A 66 26.58 -11.26 6.64
CA PRO A 66 26.77 -11.94 5.36
C PRO A 66 25.97 -13.23 5.24
N MET A 67 25.51 -13.52 4.02
CA MET A 67 24.77 -14.76 3.76
C MET A 67 25.66 -16.00 3.94
N ASP A 68 25.16 -16.97 4.71
CA ASP A 68 25.80 -18.27 4.88
C ASP A 68 25.43 -19.22 3.75
N TRP A 69 26.36 -19.38 2.80
CA TRP A 69 26.21 -20.23 1.64
C TRP A 69 26.20 -21.72 1.96
N GLN A 70 26.83 -22.13 3.06
CA GLN A 70 26.84 -23.53 3.48
C GLN A 70 25.47 -23.92 4.00
N VAL A 71 24.84 -23.07 4.82
CA VAL A 71 23.46 -23.27 5.28
C VAL A 71 22.49 -23.39 4.11
N MET A 72 22.65 -22.55 3.09
CA MET A 72 21.86 -22.64 1.85
C MET A 72 22.04 -23.99 1.17
N HIS A 73 23.29 -24.42 1.00
CA HIS A 73 23.65 -25.67 0.35
C HIS A 73 23.08 -26.89 1.08
N ASP A 74 23.27 -26.94 2.40
CA ASP A 74 22.81 -28.04 3.25
C ASP A 74 21.27 -28.17 3.20
N ARG A 75 20.56 -27.04 3.23
CA ARG A 75 19.08 -27.01 3.11
C ARG A 75 18.59 -27.35 1.70
N LEU A 76 19.34 -26.98 0.67
CA LEU A 76 19.03 -27.35 -0.71
C LEU A 76 19.17 -28.86 -0.91
N MET A 77 20.24 -29.45 -0.37
CA MET A 77 20.55 -30.88 -0.45
C MET A 77 19.71 -31.76 0.46
N ASN A 78 19.10 -31.21 1.51
CA ASN A 78 18.18 -31.93 2.40
C ASN A 78 16.76 -31.32 2.42
N PRO A 79 15.92 -31.61 1.40
CA PRO A 79 14.55 -31.09 1.29
C PRO A 79 13.61 -31.52 2.42
N GLN A 80 13.91 -32.64 3.08
CA GLN A 80 13.00 -33.30 4.03
C GLN A 80 12.87 -32.52 5.35
N GLY A 81 13.79 -31.59 5.65
CA GLY A 81 13.79 -30.79 6.88
C GLY A 81 13.26 -29.36 6.73
N SER A 82 12.96 -28.89 5.52
CA SER A 82 12.54 -27.50 5.29
C SER A 82 11.49 -27.41 4.18
N HIS A 83 10.23 -27.29 4.57
CA HIS A 83 9.13 -26.88 3.67
C HIS A 83 9.21 -25.39 3.27
N ASN A 84 10.19 -24.65 3.80
CA ASN A 84 10.34 -23.23 3.49
C ASN A 84 10.91 -23.03 2.08
N GLU A 85 10.25 -22.16 1.31
CA GLU A 85 10.70 -21.72 -0.01
C GLU A 85 12.00 -20.93 0.09
N VAL A 86 12.22 -20.20 1.20
CA VAL A 86 13.45 -19.47 1.50
C VAL A 86 14.41 -20.38 2.26
N LEU A 87 15.59 -20.63 1.67
CA LEU A 87 16.60 -21.51 2.23
C LEU A 87 17.57 -20.77 3.16
N CYS A 88 17.94 -19.54 2.85
CA CYS A 88 18.77 -18.70 3.71
C CYS A 88 18.51 -17.21 3.41
N ALA A 89 18.94 -16.35 4.32
CA ALA A 89 18.90 -14.91 4.18
C ALA A 89 20.18 -14.29 4.77
N GLY A 90 20.57 -13.13 4.28
CA GLY A 90 21.77 -12.43 4.74
C GLY A 90 22.13 -11.24 3.83
N GLY A 91 23.18 -10.53 4.20
CA GLY A 91 23.74 -9.42 3.44
C GLY A 91 24.51 -9.91 2.21
N VAL A 92 24.34 -9.21 1.10
CA VAL A 92 25.10 -9.39 -0.14
C VAL A 92 25.64 -8.07 -0.66
N ASN A 93 26.64 -8.15 -1.52
CA ASN A 93 27.00 -7.06 -2.42
C ASN A 93 25.98 -7.01 -3.56
N VAL A 94 25.21 -5.93 -3.66
CA VAL A 94 24.13 -5.80 -4.66
C VAL A 94 24.64 -5.84 -6.10
N LEU A 95 25.89 -5.43 -6.35
CA LEU A 95 26.49 -5.45 -7.68
C LEU A 95 26.96 -6.85 -8.12
N ARG A 96 27.01 -7.83 -7.21
CA ARG A 96 27.34 -9.21 -7.59
C ARG A 96 26.29 -9.89 -8.45
N CYS A 97 25.08 -9.35 -8.49
CA CYS A 97 24.06 -9.79 -9.42
C CYS A 97 23.98 -8.82 -10.59
N ASN A 98 23.66 -9.34 -11.78
CA ASN A 98 23.45 -8.48 -12.94
C ASN A 98 22.21 -7.59 -12.70
N PRO A 99 22.36 -6.26 -12.58
CA PRO A 99 21.26 -5.36 -12.27
C PRO A 99 20.24 -5.23 -13.42
N LEU A 100 20.63 -5.66 -14.63
CA LEU A 100 19.79 -5.69 -15.83
C LEU A 100 19.05 -7.02 -16.01
N GLN A 101 19.35 -8.05 -15.18
CA GLN A 101 18.65 -9.33 -15.25
C GLN A 101 17.18 -9.15 -14.84
N SER A 102 16.25 -9.52 -15.72
CA SER A 102 14.81 -9.48 -15.44
C SER A 102 14.16 -10.81 -15.80
N MET A 103 13.24 -11.28 -14.94
CA MET A 103 12.35 -12.40 -15.26
C MET A 103 11.23 -12.00 -16.23
N THR A 104 11.07 -10.69 -16.47
CA THR A 104 10.02 -10.09 -17.31
C THR A 104 10.61 -9.07 -18.27
N PRO A 105 11.59 -9.42 -19.12
CA PRO A 105 12.38 -8.46 -19.90
C PRO A 105 11.57 -7.67 -20.93
N SER A 106 10.42 -8.18 -21.36
CA SER A 106 9.50 -7.51 -22.31
C SER A 106 8.46 -6.62 -21.61
N VAL A 107 8.44 -6.58 -20.28
CA VAL A 107 7.53 -5.73 -19.51
C VAL A 107 8.18 -4.38 -19.29
N ARG A 108 7.48 -3.31 -19.67
CA ARG A 108 7.98 -1.95 -19.51
C ARG A 108 8.07 -1.58 -18.03
N ILE A 109 9.22 -1.08 -17.61
CA ILE A 109 9.43 -0.49 -16.30
C ILE A 109 8.70 0.86 -16.23
N ASN A 110 7.92 1.07 -15.17
CA ASN A 110 7.29 2.36 -14.92
C ASN A 110 8.29 3.30 -14.24
N VAL A 111 9.12 3.97 -15.05
CA VAL A 111 10.20 4.85 -14.59
C VAL A 111 9.71 5.89 -13.59
N GLN A 112 8.54 6.49 -13.81
CA GLN A 112 7.97 7.48 -12.89
C GLN A 112 7.73 6.90 -11.49
N LYS A 113 7.29 5.63 -11.39
CA LYS A 113 7.09 4.96 -10.10
C LYS A 113 8.41 4.55 -9.44
N VAL A 114 9.43 4.23 -10.24
CA VAL A 114 10.78 3.98 -9.71
C VAL A 114 11.37 5.27 -9.13
N GLU A 115 11.23 6.39 -9.83
CA GLU A 115 11.68 7.70 -9.35
C GLU A 115 10.92 8.14 -8.09
N ALA A 116 9.59 7.91 -8.04
CA ALA A 116 8.81 8.15 -6.83
C ALA A 116 9.28 7.26 -5.66
N MET A 117 9.63 5.99 -5.90
CA MET A 117 10.22 5.11 -4.87
C MET A 117 11.54 5.69 -4.35
N MET A 118 12.40 6.20 -5.23
CA MET A 118 13.67 6.81 -4.85
C MET A 118 13.46 8.03 -3.94
N MET A 119 12.53 8.92 -4.30
CA MET A 119 12.19 10.09 -3.49
C MET A 119 11.56 9.69 -2.14
N ASN A 120 10.70 8.68 -2.10
CA ASN A 120 10.06 8.23 -0.88
C ASN A 120 11.05 7.56 0.11
N LEU A 121 12.01 6.79 -0.39
CA LEU A 121 12.98 6.07 0.46
C LEU A 121 14.14 6.96 0.90
N TRP A 122 14.68 7.75 -0.03
CA TRP A 122 15.96 8.44 0.17
C TRP A 122 15.91 9.95 -0.08
N GLY A 123 14.74 10.48 -0.43
CA GLY A 123 14.51 11.92 -0.45
C GLY A 123 14.72 12.54 0.94
N HIS A 124 14.83 13.88 0.95
CA HIS A 124 14.96 14.67 2.19
C HIS A 124 16.16 14.30 3.08
N GLY A 125 17.26 13.81 2.49
CA GLY A 125 18.51 13.51 3.21
C GLY A 125 18.49 12.20 3.99
N LYS A 126 17.55 11.29 3.71
CA LYS A 126 17.48 9.98 4.35
C LYS A 126 18.38 8.96 3.64
N ILE A 127 19.14 8.19 4.42
CA ILE A 127 19.95 7.07 3.90
C ILE A 127 19.55 5.82 4.68
N VAL A 128 18.82 4.92 4.02
CA VAL A 128 18.27 3.70 4.61
C VAL A 128 18.48 2.51 3.67
N PRO A 129 18.60 1.27 4.18
CA PRO A 129 18.69 0.09 3.32
C PRO A 129 17.42 -0.13 2.49
N LEU A 130 17.54 -0.95 1.44
CA LEU A 130 16.37 -1.50 0.76
C LEU A 130 15.50 -2.28 1.74
N LEU A 131 14.20 -1.99 1.73
CA LEU A 131 13.22 -2.67 2.58
C LEU A 131 12.86 -4.06 2.06
N GLU A 132 12.86 -4.22 0.74
CA GLU A 132 12.57 -5.49 0.08
C GLU A 132 13.88 -6.25 -0.17
N PRO A 133 13.96 -7.54 0.20
CA PRO A 133 15.16 -8.33 -0.02
C PRO A 133 15.35 -8.62 -1.52
N VAL A 134 16.62 -8.72 -1.93
CA VAL A 134 16.99 -9.23 -3.25
C VAL A 134 16.93 -10.75 -3.23
N ASP A 135 16.09 -11.32 -4.09
CA ASP A 135 15.86 -12.78 -4.12
C ASP A 135 16.70 -13.42 -5.22
N PHE A 136 17.37 -14.51 -4.85
CA PHE A 136 18.20 -15.32 -5.74
C PHE A 136 17.70 -16.75 -5.82
N VAL A 137 17.91 -17.40 -6.97
CA VAL A 137 17.74 -18.84 -7.08
C VAL A 137 18.82 -19.55 -6.26
N ALA A 138 18.41 -20.44 -5.37
CA ALA A 138 19.32 -21.33 -4.68
C ALA A 138 19.97 -22.32 -5.67
N LYS A 139 21.29 -22.35 -5.70
CA LYS A 139 22.09 -23.23 -6.56
C LYS A 139 23.04 -24.06 -5.70
N GLN A 140 23.40 -25.26 -6.17
CA GLN A 140 24.45 -26.04 -5.52
C GLN A 140 25.79 -25.29 -5.60
N LEU A 141 26.61 -25.42 -4.56
CA LEU A 141 27.95 -24.86 -4.55
C LEU A 141 28.84 -25.62 -5.53
N VAL A 142 29.65 -24.90 -6.28
CA VAL A 142 30.67 -25.46 -7.18
C VAL A 142 32.02 -25.16 -6.56
N ASN A 143 32.78 -26.20 -6.19
CA ASN A 143 34.07 -26.08 -5.50
C ASN A 143 34.00 -25.21 -4.22
N GLY A 144 32.93 -25.35 -3.43
CA GLY A 144 32.73 -24.59 -2.19
C GLY A 144 32.41 -23.11 -2.39
N LYS A 145 32.20 -22.67 -3.64
CA LYS A 145 31.82 -21.29 -3.98
C LYS A 145 30.42 -21.29 -4.60
N MET A 146 29.67 -20.23 -4.33
CA MET A 146 28.38 -20.05 -4.99
C MET A 146 28.61 -19.65 -6.46
N PRO A 147 27.93 -20.29 -7.43
CA PRO A 147 27.93 -19.83 -8.81
C PRO A 147 27.27 -18.44 -8.95
N GLU A 148 27.37 -17.86 -10.14
CA GLU A 148 26.74 -16.57 -10.46
C GLU A 148 25.26 -16.52 -10.04
N PHE A 149 24.88 -15.39 -9.44
CA PHE A 149 23.56 -15.17 -8.86
C PHE A 149 22.51 -15.02 -9.96
N ASP A 150 21.49 -15.91 -9.96
CA ASP A 150 20.28 -15.67 -10.76
C ASP A 150 19.30 -14.87 -9.90
N ARG A 151 19.20 -13.56 -10.15
CA ARG A 151 18.21 -12.72 -9.47
C ARG A 151 16.81 -13.02 -9.99
N ILE A 152 15.87 -13.20 -9.06
CA ILE A 152 14.44 -13.41 -9.34
C ILE A 152 13.52 -12.41 -8.64
N SER A 153 14.05 -11.52 -7.81
CA SER A 153 13.28 -10.37 -7.29
C SER A 153 12.94 -9.38 -8.41
N PRO A 154 11.92 -8.54 -8.22
CA PRO A 154 11.66 -7.40 -9.11
C PRO A 154 12.90 -6.51 -9.27
N GLU A 155 13.11 -6.01 -10.49
CA GLU A 155 14.28 -5.20 -10.83
C GLU A 155 14.25 -3.78 -10.26
N GLU A 156 13.05 -3.23 -10.06
CA GLU A 156 12.80 -1.83 -9.73
C GLU A 156 13.52 -1.37 -8.45
N PRO A 157 13.48 -2.09 -7.30
CA PRO A 157 14.11 -1.62 -6.07
C PRO A 157 15.64 -1.54 -6.17
N VAL A 158 16.28 -2.53 -6.78
CA VAL A 158 17.74 -2.53 -6.97
C VAL A 158 18.16 -1.43 -7.95
N GLN A 159 17.44 -1.30 -9.07
CA GLN A 159 17.73 -0.25 -10.04
C GLN A 159 17.52 1.15 -9.44
N ALA A 160 16.48 1.34 -8.61
CA ALA A 160 16.26 2.56 -7.85
C ALA A 160 17.46 2.90 -6.95
N LEU A 161 17.95 1.92 -6.18
CA LEU A 161 19.12 2.09 -5.31
C LEU A 161 20.35 2.53 -6.12
N LEU A 162 20.68 1.81 -7.19
CA LEU A 162 21.87 2.09 -8.00
C LEU A 162 21.81 3.48 -8.63
N VAL A 163 20.67 3.83 -9.24
CA VAL A 163 20.50 5.15 -9.87
C VAL A 163 20.54 6.26 -8.82
N TRP A 164 20.00 6.03 -7.61
CA TRP A 164 20.06 7.01 -6.53
C TRP A 164 21.49 7.23 -6.03
N VAL A 165 22.23 6.16 -5.72
CA VAL A 165 23.63 6.28 -5.28
C VAL A 165 24.47 6.99 -6.33
N ALA A 166 24.35 6.62 -7.61
CA ALA A 166 25.06 7.30 -8.70
C ALA A 166 24.67 8.77 -8.84
N ARG A 167 23.41 9.13 -8.55
CA ARG A 167 23.00 10.54 -8.47
C ARG A 167 23.69 11.25 -7.31
N ARG A 168 23.72 10.66 -6.11
CA ARG A 168 24.39 11.25 -4.95
C ARG A 168 25.89 11.45 -5.16
N ILE A 169 26.56 10.51 -5.82
CA ILE A 169 27.97 10.65 -6.23
C ILE A 169 28.16 11.84 -7.17
N ARG A 170 27.30 11.97 -8.20
CA ARG A 170 27.37 13.08 -9.16
C ARG A 170 27.00 14.44 -8.56
N ASP A 171 26.18 14.43 -7.52
CA ASP A 171 25.80 15.62 -6.75
C ASP A 171 26.82 15.92 -5.62
N ASP A 172 28.06 15.40 -5.73
CA ASP A 172 29.18 15.60 -4.81
C ASP A 172 28.84 15.33 -3.33
N ALA A 173 28.14 14.21 -3.06
CA ALA A 173 27.89 13.75 -1.70
C ALA A 173 29.20 13.65 -0.89
N ASP A 174 29.14 13.96 0.40
CA ASP A 174 30.31 13.96 1.26
C ASP A 174 30.77 12.54 1.62
N GLU A 175 32.02 12.41 2.07
CA GLU A 175 32.62 11.10 2.40
C GLU A 175 31.80 10.31 3.44
N PRO A 176 31.25 10.92 4.51
CA PRO A 176 30.34 10.23 5.42
C PRO A 176 29.10 9.65 4.74
N GLU A 177 28.43 10.40 3.86
CA GLU A 177 27.30 9.90 3.08
C GLU A 177 27.73 8.76 2.13
N LEU A 178 28.84 8.92 1.42
CA LEU A 178 29.36 7.91 0.50
C LEU A 178 29.72 6.60 1.21
N GLU A 179 30.27 6.65 2.41
CA GLU A 179 30.56 5.45 3.22
C GLU A 179 29.27 4.76 3.68
N LEU A 180 28.20 5.50 3.98
CA LEU A 180 26.89 4.90 4.25
C LEU A 180 26.32 4.20 3.01
N TRP A 181 26.42 4.80 1.83
CA TRP A 181 26.02 4.16 0.58
C TRP A 181 26.84 2.92 0.27
N ARG A 182 28.16 2.99 0.46
CA ARG A 182 29.04 1.83 0.35
C ARG A 182 28.60 0.69 1.27
N LYS A 183 28.27 0.98 2.53
CA LYS A 183 27.73 0.00 3.48
C LYS A 183 26.42 -0.61 2.98
N ILE A 184 25.48 0.20 2.49
CA ILE A 184 24.20 -0.30 1.94
C ILE A 184 24.45 -1.23 0.75
N LEU A 185 25.30 -0.83 -0.20
CA LEU A 185 25.61 -1.64 -1.39
C LEU A 185 26.25 -2.99 -1.01
N LEU A 186 27.10 -3.03 0.02
CA LEU A 186 27.80 -4.25 0.47
C LEU A 186 27.08 -5.05 1.56
N SER A 187 25.92 -4.59 2.04
CA SER A 187 25.13 -5.29 3.06
C SER A 187 23.64 -5.33 2.70
N THR A 188 23.32 -5.26 1.41
CA THR A 188 21.95 -5.31 0.91
C THR A 188 21.33 -6.64 1.33
N GLN A 189 20.14 -6.59 1.93
CA GLN A 189 19.45 -7.78 2.36
C GLN A 189 19.06 -8.65 1.17
N ALA A 190 19.32 -9.94 1.26
CA ALA A 190 18.96 -10.91 0.24
C ALA A 190 18.45 -12.22 0.82
N ARG A 191 17.82 -13.03 -0.04
CA ARG A 191 17.35 -14.38 0.26
C ARG A 191 17.69 -15.33 -0.88
N CYS A 192 18.04 -16.57 -0.55
CA CYS A 192 18.08 -17.66 -1.54
C CYS A 192 16.79 -18.47 -1.48
N VAL A 193 16.19 -18.67 -2.64
CA VAL A 193 14.86 -19.25 -2.80
C VAL A 193 14.96 -20.53 -3.61
N ARG A 194 14.21 -21.54 -3.20
CA ARG A 194 14.03 -22.79 -3.94
C ARG A 194 13.07 -22.54 -5.12
N ALA A 195 13.63 -22.18 -6.28
CA ALA A 195 12.89 -21.97 -7.53
C ALA A 195 13.63 -22.66 -8.69
N SER A 196 13.39 -23.96 -8.81
CA SER A 196 14.12 -24.87 -9.69
C SER A 196 13.76 -24.69 -11.17
N SER A 197 12.46 -24.49 -11.47
CA SER A 197 11.96 -24.33 -12.83
C SER A 197 11.90 -22.86 -13.26
N TRP A 198 11.85 -22.61 -14.57
CA TRP A 198 11.67 -21.26 -15.10
C TRP A 198 10.33 -20.66 -14.66
N ASP A 199 9.24 -21.46 -14.68
CA ASP A 199 7.91 -21.03 -14.24
C ASP A 199 7.90 -20.60 -12.77
N GLU A 200 8.54 -21.38 -11.88
CA GLU A 200 8.66 -21.03 -10.46
C GLU A 200 9.34 -19.68 -10.27
N ARG A 201 10.44 -19.42 -11.01
CA ARG A 201 11.17 -18.15 -10.95
C ARG A 201 10.34 -16.99 -11.48
N TYR A 202 9.62 -17.19 -12.59
CA TYR A 202 8.76 -16.19 -13.20
C TYR A 202 7.61 -15.80 -12.25
N PHE A 203 6.88 -16.80 -11.74
CA PHE A 203 5.78 -16.55 -10.80
C PHE A 203 6.26 -16.00 -9.47
N TRP A 204 7.47 -16.36 -9.01
CA TRP A 204 8.07 -15.74 -7.83
C TRP A 204 8.24 -14.22 -8.00
N SER A 205 8.83 -13.79 -9.13
CA SER A 205 9.05 -12.37 -9.44
C SER A 205 7.72 -11.60 -9.52
N VAL A 206 6.74 -12.15 -10.26
CA VAL A 206 5.41 -11.53 -10.41
C VAL A 206 4.65 -11.48 -9.08
N ASN A 207 4.67 -12.57 -8.30
CA ASN A 207 4.00 -12.61 -6.99
C ASN A 207 4.68 -11.70 -5.97
N SER A 208 5.99 -11.47 -6.07
CA SER A 208 6.70 -10.52 -5.20
C SER A 208 6.18 -9.10 -5.40
N ARG A 209 6.01 -8.64 -6.65
CA ARG A 209 5.38 -7.33 -6.93
C ARG A 209 3.97 -7.22 -6.34
N ARG A 210 3.16 -8.27 -6.51
CA ARG A 210 1.79 -8.32 -5.98
C ARG A 210 1.77 -8.27 -4.45
N ARG A 211 2.65 -9.03 -3.79
CA ARG A 211 2.74 -9.09 -2.33
C ARG A 211 3.07 -7.72 -1.73
N THR A 212 4.05 -7.00 -2.28
CA THR A 212 4.37 -5.64 -1.81
C THR A 212 3.18 -4.69 -1.99
N ALA A 213 2.49 -4.76 -3.14
CA ALA A 213 1.29 -3.96 -3.36
C ALA A 213 0.14 -4.31 -2.39
N ASP A 214 -0.07 -5.59 -2.10
CA ASP A 214 -1.11 -6.05 -1.19
C ASP A 214 -0.79 -5.68 0.27
N ILE A 215 0.48 -5.81 0.69
CA ILE A 215 0.94 -5.34 2.01
C ILE A 215 0.71 -3.83 2.15
N ALA A 216 1.09 -3.04 1.14
CA ALA A 216 0.88 -1.59 1.17
C ALA A 216 -0.61 -1.26 1.36
N LYS A 217 -1.51 -1.95 0.65
CA LYS A 217 -2.96 -1.75 0.79
C LYS A 217 -3.48 -2.12 2.18
N THR A 218 -2.96 -3.17 2.81
CA THR A 218 -3.47 -3.62 4.13
C THR A 218 -3.01 -2.73 5.29
N VAL A 219 -1.87 -2.05 5.15
CA VAL A 219 -1.35 -1.15 6.19
C VAL A 219 -1.70 0.33 5.97
N THR A 220 -2.41 0.65 4.88
CA THR A 220 -2.84 2.02 4.59
C THR A 220 -3.92 2.44 5.59
N HIS A 221 -3.71 3.57 6.28
CA HIS A 221 -4.71 4.14 7.19
C HIS A 221 -5.92 4.67 6.41
N LEU A 222 -7.12 4.36 6.92
CA LEU A 222 -8.37 4.96 6.46
C LEU A 222 -8.50 6.41 6.96
N ALA A 223 -9.29 7.23 6.28
CA ALA A 223 -9.50 8.64 6.61
C ALA A 223 -9.96 8.86 8.07
N SER A 224 -10.78 7.95 8.60
CA SER A 224 -11.20 7.96 10.01
C SER A 224 -10.01 7.79 10.96
N GLN A 225 -9.12 6.84 10.67
CA GLN A 225 -7.89 6.57 11.42
C GLN A 225 -6.91 7.73 11.30
N ILE A 226 -6.75 8.32 10.11
CA ILE A 226 -5.92 9.51 9.89
C ILE A 226 -6.41 10.69 10.74
N CYS A 227 -7.72 10.95 10.75
CA CYS A 227 -8.30 12.02 11.57
C CYS A 227 -8.08 11.80 13.07
N GLN A 228 -8.26 10.56 13.54
CA GLN A 228 -8.03 10.19 14.93
C GLN A 228 -6.56 10.33 15.33
N ASP A 229 -5.64 9.87 14.49
CA ASP A 229 -4.20 9.97 14.72
C ASP A 229 -3.77 11.44 14.84
N ILE A 230 -4.09 12.27 13.85
CA ILE A 230 -3.73 13.70 13.83
C ILE A 230 -4.28 14.42 15.06
N TRP A 231 -5.56 14.23 15.37
CA TRP A 231 -6.18 14.90 16.51
C TRP A 231 -5.56 14.45 17.83
N LEU A 232 -5.34 13.14 18.01
CA LEU A 232 -4.75 12.59 19.23
C LEU A 232 -3.30 13.01 19.40
N PHE A 233 -2.50 13.00 18.33
CA PHE A 233 -1.13 13.48 18.32
C PHE A 233 -1.07 14.94 18.75
N LYS A 234 -1.89 15.81 18.13
CA LYS A 234 -1.98 17.23 18.49
C LYS A 234 -2.29 17.40 19.99
N ARG A 235 -3.35 16.75 20.49
CA ARG A 235 -3.76 16.88 21.91
C ARG A 235 -2.71 16.36 22.89
N ARG A 236 -2.03 15.26 22.55
CA ARG A 236 -0.93 14.72 23.37
C ARG A 236 0.26 15.68 23.40
N LYS A 237 0.65 16.25 22.27
CA LYS A 237 1.76 17.21 22.21
C LYS A 237 1.43 18.53 22.88
N GLU A 238 0.21 19.04 22.74
CA GLU A 238 -0.26 20.22 23.45
C GLU A 238 -0.22 20.04 24.97
N SER A 239 -0.69 18.87 25.45
CA SER A 239 -0.63 18.51 26.87
C SER A 239 0.81 18.42 27.38
N LEU A 240 1.71 17.76 26.62
CA LEU A 240 3.12 17.63 26.99
C LEU A 240 3.86 18.97 27.05
N LEU A 241 3.58 19.88 26.11
CA LEU A 241 4.24 21.18 26.02
C LEU A 241 3.52 22.27 26.83
N ASN A 242 2.37 21.95 27.43
CA ASN A 242 1.48 22.90 28.09
C ASN A 242 1.20 24.16 27.25
N LYS A 243 1.01 23.98 25.93
CA LYS A 243 0.65 25.04 24.97
C LYS A 243 -0.27 24.52 23.89
N THR A 244 -1.08 25.39 23.31
CA THR A 244 -1.83 25.09 22.08
C THR A 244 -0.90 25.16 20.87
N LEU A 245 -1.02 24.19 19.96
CA LEU A 245 -0.24 24.17 18.74
C LEU A 245 -1.08 24.67 17.56
N THR A 246 -0.48 25.53 16.75
CA THR A 246 -1.02 25.90 15.44
C THR A 246 -0.98 24.70 14.50
N ASN A 247 -1.80 24.74 13.44
CA ASN A 247 -1.82 23.64 12.47
C ASN A 247 -0.49 23.56 11.71
N ALA A 248 0.15 24.71 11.42
CA ALA A 248 1.48 24.78 10.83
C ALA A 248 2.57 24.14 11.72
N GLU A 249 2.53 24.35 13.04
CA GLU A 249 3.46 23.69 13.96
C GLU A 249 3.27 22.16 13.96
N VAL A 250 2.02 21.67 13.93
CA VAL A 250 1.74 20.23 13.88
C VAL A 250 2.20 19.62 12.55
N ALA A 251 1.91 20.30 11.44
CA ALA A 251 2.36 19.90 10.11
C ALA A 251 3.89 19.83 10.02
N GLY A 252 4.59 20.82 10.59
CA GLY A 252 6.05 20.83 10.67
C GLY A 252 6.62 19.66 11.51
N LEU A 253 5.94 19.27 12.59
CA LEU A 253 6.32 18.08 13.37
C LEU A 253 6.14 16.79 12.55
N TYR A 254 5.04 16.65 11.80
CA TYR A 254 4.89 15.50 10.90
C TYR A 254 5.98 15.50 9.83
N LEU A 255 6.24 16.62 9.16
CA LEU A 255 7.29 16.73 8.15
C LEU A 255 8.67 16.30 8.68
N GLN A 256 8.99 16.68 9.92
CA GLN A 256 10.26 16.35 10.56
C GLN A 256 10.45 14.84 10.76
N PHE A 257 9.41 14.10 11.14
CA PHE A 257 9.52 12.68 11.52
C PHE A 257 8.93 11.71 10.49
N MET A 258 8.07 12.22 9.61
CA MET A 258 7.27 11.48 8.65
C MET A 258 7.06 12.36 7.40
N PRO A 259 8.09 12.52 6.55
CA PRO A 259 7.90 13.18 5.26
C PRO A 259 6.86 12.39 4.46
N ASP A 260 5.87 13.11 3.95
CA ASP A 260 4.82 12.48 3.15
C ASP A 260 5.37 12.01 1.80
N THR A 261 4.72 11.00 1.24
CA THR A 261 5.02 10.56 -0.12
C THR A 261 4.44 11.52 -1.14
N GLU A 262 5.07 11.69 -2.31
CA GLU A 262 4.55 12.57 -3.39
C GLU A 262 3.15 12.17 -3.89
N THR A 263 2.73 10.93 -3.62
CA THR A 263 1.44 10.38 -4.04
C THR A 263 0.39 10.37 -2.93
N ASP A 264 0.68 10.94 -1.76
CA ASP A 264 -0.31 11.02 -0.68
C ASP A 264 -1.37 12.07 -1.06
N GLU A 265 -2.63 11.66 -1.13
CA GLU A 265 -3.76 12.57 -1.41
C GLU A 265 -4.16 13.35 -0.15
N GLU A 266 -3.80 12.86 1.04
CA GLU A 266 -4.12 13.46 2.33
C GLU A 266 -2.86 13.61 3.22
N PRO A 267 -1.80 14.30 2.72
CA PRO A 267 -0.52 14.45 3.42
C PRO A 267 -0.68 15.04 4.82
N ARG A 268 0.00 14.46 5.81
CA ARG A 268 -0.07 14.92 7.21
C ARG A 268 0.87 16.10 7.50
N SER A 269 1.80 16.39 6.59
CA SER A 269 2.63 17.60 6.61
C SER A 269 1.96 18.81 5.95
N ASP A 270 0.72 18.68 5.46
CA ASP A 270 -0.06 19.82 4.95
C ASP A 270 -0.92 20.45 6.05
N GLU A 271 -0.78 21.77 6.24
CA GLU A 271 -1.52 22.53 7.24
C GLU A 271 -3.05 22.44 7.04
N GLY A 272 -3.49 22.49 5.78
CA GLY A 272 -4.90 22.40 5.42
C GLY A 272 -5.51 21.05 5.82
N ASN A 273 -4.77 19.96 5.61
CA ASN A 273 -5.19 18.63 6.00
C ASN A 273 -5.20 18.45 7.52
N ILE A 274 -4.23 19.01 8.26
CA ILE A 274 -4.29 19.03 9.74
C ILE A 274 -5.58 19.70 10.23
N GLN A 275 -5.93 20.85 9.66
CA GLN A 275 -7.16 21.57 10.02
C GLN A 275 -8.40 20.73 9.73
N ARG A 276 -8.49 20.16 8.52
CA ARG A 276 -9.62 19.34 8.08
C ARG A 276 -9.78 18.09 8.94
N ALA A 277 -8.68 17.39 9.23
CA ALA A 277 -8.66 16.21 10.09
C ALA A 277 -9.17 16.52 11.50
N CYS A 278 -8.68 17.60 12.12
CA CYS A 278 -9.16 18.04 13.43
C CYS A 278 -10.65 18.40 13.40
N GLN A 279 -11.11 19.11 12.36
CA GLN A 279 -12.53 19.45 12.20
C GLN A 279 -13.40 18.19 12.10
N VAL A 280 -12.98 17.21 11.30
CA VAL A 280 -13.69 15.94 11.14
C VAL A 280 -13.74 15.20 12.46
N TYR A 281 -12.63 15.11 13.19
CA TYR A 281 -12.65 14.47 14.50
C TYR A 281 -13.66 15.15 15.43
N GLU A 282 -13.56 16.47 15.60
CA GLU A 282 -14.36 17.21 16.57
C GLU A 282 -15.85 17.25 16.23
N ARG A 283 -16.22 17.30 14.95
CA ARG A 283 -17.64 17.41 14.52
C ARG A 283 -18.29 16.09 14.12
N VAL A 284 -17.51 15.09 13.75
CA VAL A 284 -18.00 13.83 13.17
C VAL A 284 -17.62 12.68 14.07
N LEU A 285 -16.33 12.43 14.28
CA LEU A 285 -15.86 11.22 14.98
C LEU A 285 -16.01 11.28 16.51
N SER A 286 -16.17 12.47 17.09
CA SER A 286 -16.45 12.65 18.52
C SER A 286 -17.89 12.22 18.89
N ASN A 287 -18.80 12.18 17.92
CA ASN A 287 -20.16 11.72 18.11
C ASN A 287 -20.22 10.19 17.97
N LYS A 288 -20.67 9.50 19.04
CA LYS A 288 -20.69 8.04 19.11
C LYS A 288 -21.54 7.37 18.03
N VAL A 289 -22.69 7.96 17.69
CA VAL A 289 -23.60 7.40 16.67
C VAL A 289 -22.93 7.45 15.31
N ILE A 290 -22.42 8.63 14.92
CA ILE A 290 -21.74 8.81 13.64
C ILE A 290 -20.46 7.97 13.56
N ALA A 291 -19.66 7.96 14.62
CA ALA A 291 -18.44 7.14 14.69
C ALA A 291 -18.74 5.64 14.51
N SER A 292 -19.84 5.14 15.08
CA SER A 292 -20.24 3.73 14.91
C SER A 292 -20.65 3.39 13.48
N VAL A 293 -21.29 4.34 12.76
CA VAL A 293 -21.60 4.18 11.34
C VAL A 293 -20.33 4.15 10.50
N ILE A 294 -19.38 5.05 10.78
CA ILE A 294 -18.10 5.08 10.06
C ILE A 294 -17.30 3.80 10.35
N ALA A 295 -17.23 3.34 11.60
CA ALA A 295 -16.55 2.09 11.94
C ALA A 295 -17.18 0.87 11.24
N TRP A 296 -18.51 0.83 11.15
CA TRP A 296 -19.20 -0.19 10.36
C TRP A 296 -18.80 -0.13 8.88
N SER A 297 -18.77 1.08 8.30
CA SER A 297 -18.36 1.29 6.90
C SER A 297 -16.91 0.87 6.66
N ASP A 298 -16.00 1.25 7.56
CA ASP A 298 -14.58 0.91 7.50
C ASP A 298 -14.37 -0.62 7.55
N THR A 299 -15.12 -1.31 8.41
CA THR A 299 -15.07 -2.78 8.52
C THR A 299 -15.65 -3.46 7.27
N THR A 300 -16.70 -2.89 6.69
CA THR A 300 -17.44 -3.53 5.59
C THR A 300 -16.79 -3.28 4.23
N HIS A 301 -16.22 -2.09 4.02
CA HIS A 301 -15.78 -1.62 2.71
C HIS A 301 -14.30 -1.24 2.64
N GLY A 302 -13.60 -1.12 3.78
CA GLY A 302 -12.18 -0.77 3.83
C GLY A 302 -11.85 0.53 3.10
N SER A 303 -10.80 0.50 2.27
CA SER A 303 -10.32 1.67 1.51
C SER A 303 -11.31 2.18 0.46
N GLU A 304 -12.22 1.32 0.00
CA GLU A 304 -13.28 1.70 -0.94
C GLU A 304 -14.50 2.28 -0.23
N GLY A 305 -14.46 2.43 1.10
CA GLY A 305 -15.58 2.87 1.90
C GLY A 305 -16.17 4.22 1.49
N PRO A 306 -17.50 4.39 1.55
CA PRO A 306 -18.17 5.62 1.17
C PRO A 306 -17.74 6.85 1.98
N PHE A 307 -17.17 6.64 3.17
CA PHE A 307 -16.70 7.70 4.08
C PHE A 307 -15.17 7.80 4.17
N ASN A 308 -14.42 7.04 3.35
CA ASN A 308 -12.96 7.05 3.35
C ASN A 308 -12.38 8.25 2.59
N SER A 309 -12.67 9.47 3.05
CA SER A 309 -12.03 10.72 2.59
C SER A 309 -12.30 11.84 3.59
N ILE A 310 -11.24 12.49 4.08
CA ILE A 310 -11.31 13.64 4.99
C ILE A 310 -12.06 14.78 4.30
N GLY A 311 -11.73 15.08 3.05
CA GLY A 311 -12.40 16.12 2.27
C GLY A 311 -13.91 15.92 2.20
N LYS A 312 -14.35 14.68 1.94
CA LYS A 312 -15.77 14.30 1.91
C LYS A 312 -16.46 14.52 3.26
N LEU A 313 -15.82 14.10 4.37
CA LEU A 313 -16.35 14.27 5.72
C LEU A 313 -16.43 15.75 6.14
N VAL A 314 -15.46 16.58 5.72
CA VAL A 314 -15.50 18.03 5.91
C VAL A 314 -16.71 18.63 5.21
N GLU A 315 -16.98 18.24 3.96
CA GLU A 315 -18.13 18.75 3.21
C GLU A 315 -19.47 18.39 3.84
N ILE A 316 -19.61 17.13 4.25
CA ILE A 316 -20.81 16.64 4.95
C ILE A 316 -21.03 17.47 6.21
N SER A 317 -20.00 17.63 7.06
CA SER A 317 -20.11 18.40 8.31
C SER A 317 -20.30 19.91 8.12
N ALA A 318 -19.76 20.49 7.04
CA ALA A 318 -19.93 21.89 6.72
C ALA A 318 -21.37 22.21 6.26
N LYS A 319 -21.97 21.32 5.45
CA LYS A 319 -23.35 21.46 4.97
C LYS A 319 -24.35 21.11 6.06
N LEU A 320 -24.14 20.00 6.77
CA LEU A 320 -25.04 19.50 7.83
C LEU A 320 -24.58 20.01 9.20
N LYS A 321 -24.83 21.29 9.48
CA LYS A 321 -24.29 21.98 10.67
C LYS A 321 -24.77 21.44 12.02
N LYS A 322 -25.94 20.79 12.06
CA LYS A 322 -26.58 20.33 13.30
C LYS A 322 -26.32 18.84 13.51
N ILE A 323 -25.88 18.47 14.71
CA ILE A 323 -25.60 17.06 15.08
C ILE A 323 -26.77 16.12 14.76
N PRO A 324 -28.05 16.42 15.09
CA PRO A 324 -29.15 15.52 14.73
C PRO A 324 -29.36 15.35 13.22
N THR A 325 -28.94 16.32 12.41
CA THR A 325 -29.00 16.20 10.94
C THR A 325 -27.86 15.35 10.40
N LEU A 326 -26.67 15.45 11.01
CA LEU A 326 -25.54 14.57 10.71
C LEU A 326 -25.86 13.12 11.07
N GLU A 327 -26.35 12.87 12.29
CA GLU A 327 -26.76 11.53 12.73
C GLU A 327 -27.79 10.93 11.78
N TYR A 328 -28.83 11.71 11.41
CA TYR A 328 -29.82 11.28 10.43
C TYR A 328 -29.20 10.94 9.07
N PHE A 329 -28.26 11.75 8.57
CA PHE A 329 -27.56 11.47 7.32
C PHE A 329 -26.78 10.15 7.40
N PHE A 330 -25.88 10.01 8.38
CA PHE A 330 -25.03 8.82 8.48
C PHE A 330 -25.84 7.54 8.69
N THR A 331 -26.81 7.55 9.61
CA THR A 331 -27.67 6.39 9.87
C THR A 331 -28.54 6.03 8.67
N SER A 332 -29.08 7.01 7.94
CA SER A 332 -29.86 6.76 6.72
C SER A 332 -29.00 6.21 5.58
N MET A 333 -27.77 6.70 5.41
CA MET A 333 -26.86 6.20 4.38
C MET A 333 -26.43 4.75 4.69
N LYS A 334 -26.10 4.45 5.96
CA LYS A 334 -25.84 3.08 6.40
C LYS A 334 -27.00 2.16 6.05
N LEU A 335 -28.23 2.54 6.42
CA LEU A 335 -29.40 1.72 6.14
C LEU A 335 -29.62 1.54 4.63
N ALA A 336 -29.48 2.61 3.83
CA ALA A 336 -29.65 2.52 2.38
C ALA A 336 -28.61 1.58 1.74
N LEU A 337 -27.36 1.62 2.20
CA LEU A 337 -26.31 0.69 1.78
C LEU A 337 -26.63 -0.75 2.19
N GLN A 338 -27.07 -0.99 3.43
CA GLN A 338 -27.43 -2.33 3.92
C GLN A 338 -28.65 -2.95 3.20
N GLN A 339 -29.48 -2.13 2.56
CA GLN A 339 -30.65 -2.57 1.81
C GLN A 339 -30.44 -2.49 0.29
N ASP A 340 -29.21 -2.30 -0.17
CA ASP A 340 -28.85 -2.18 -1.59
C ASP A 340 -29.65 -1.08 -2.33
N GLN A 341 -30.08 -0.05 -1.60
CA GLN A 341 -30.80 1.12 -2.13
C GLN A 341 -29.87 2.27 -2.52
N LEU A 342 -28.59 2.15 -2.16
CA LEU A 342 -27.55 3.11 -2.45
C LEU A 342 -26.26 2.35 -2.73
N GLU A 343 -25.54 2.72 -3.78
CA GLU A 343 -24.19 2.20 -4.02
C GLU A 343 -23.12 3.13 -3.41
N VAL A 344 -21.97 2.57 -3.05
CA VAL A 344 -20.84 3.32 -2.48
C VAL A 344 -20.42 4.51 -3.37
N GLY A 345 -20.38 4.31 -4.69
CA GLY A 345 -20.03 5.36 -5.67
C GLY A 345 -21.03 6.53 -5.72
N GLU A 346 -22.23 6.37 -5.17
CA GLU A 346 -23.22 7.44 -5.05
C GLU A 346 -22.86 8.48 -3.97
N LEU A 347 -21.98 8.12 -3.04
CA LEU A 347 -21.44 8.99 -2.01
C LEU A 347 -20.12 9.69 -2.42
N SER A 348 -19.88 9.81 -3.73
CA SER A 348 -18.78 10.64 -4.24
C SER A 348 -19.04 12.13 -3.99
N THR A 349 -17.96 12.88 -3.77
CA THR A 349 -17.96 14.33 -3.50
C THR A 349 -18.82 15.12 -4.49
N LYS A 350 -18.73 14.80 -5.79
CA LYS A 350 -19.52 15.42 -6.86
C LYS A 350 -21.03 15.18 -6.70
N LYS A 351 -21.44 13.96 -6.34
CA LYS A 351 -22.85 13.60 -6.14
C LYS A 351 -23.41 14.16 -4.83
N LEU A 352 -22.57 14.27 -3.79
CA LEU A 352 -22.93 14.89 -2.51
C LEU A 352 -23.28 16.37 -2.69
N ARG A 353 -22.44 17.13 -3.43
CA ARG A 353 -22.64 18.56 -3.68
C ARG A 353 -23.70 18.87 -4.74
N GLY A 354 -23.82 18.03 -5.77
CA GLY A 354 -24.60 18.34 -6.97
C GLY A 354 -23.82 19.18 -7.99
N GLY A 355 -24.47 19.53 -9.11
CA GLY A 355 -23.86 20.35 -10.16
C GLY A 355 -23.89 21.84 -9.79
N GLY A 356 -22.74 22.50 -9.69
CA GLY A 356 -22.63 23.91 -9.26
C GLY A 356 -23.07 24.99 -10.28
N GLY A 357 -23.83 24.65 -11.32
CA GLY A 357 -24.28 25.58 -12.36
C GLY A 357 -25.79 25.85 -12.34
N HIS A 358 -26.25 26.91 -13.01
CA HIS A 358 -27.68 27.15 -13.26
C HIS A 358 -28.27 25.96 -14.05
N GLY A 359 -29.13 25.17 -13.41
CA GLY A 359 -29.69 23.91 -13.94
C GLY A 359 -28.97 22.64 -13.46
N GLY A 360 -28.06 22.74 -12.50
CA GLY A 360 -27.35 21.59 -11.94
C GLY A 360 -28.25 20.64 -11.14
N LYS A 361 -27.94 19.34 -11.20
CA LYS A 361 -28.63 18.31 -10.41
C LYS A 361 -28.48 18.61 -8.91
N ILE A 362 -29.58 18.51 -8.16
CA ILE A 362 -29.61 18.67 -6.70
C ILE A 362 -28.67 17.64 -6.07
N GLY A 363 -27.79 18.09 -5.18
CA GLY A 363 -26.86 17.23 -4.46
C GLY A 363 -27.54 16.32 -3.45
N LEU A 364 -26.97 15.14 -3.20
CA LEU A 364 -27.53 14.17 -2.25
C LEU A 364 -27.67 14.76 -0.84
N LEU A 365 -26.77 15.67 -0.42
CA LEU A 365 -26.89 16.36 0.87
C LEU A 365 -28.17 17.19 0.96
N ASP A 366 -28.53 17.92 -0.10
CA ASP A 366 -29.76 18.71 -0.16
C ASP A 366 -31.01 17.83 -0.20
N VAL A 367 -30.93 16.70 -0.91
CA VAL A 367 -32.00 15.68 -0.91
C VAL A 367 -32.23 15.14 0.50
N VAL A 368 -31.17 14.78 1.23
CA VAL A 368 -31.30 14.24 2.61
C VAL A 368 -31.86 15.29 3.57
N ILE A 369 -31.41 16.55 3.49
CA ILE A 369 -31.97 17.65 4.30
C ILE A 369 -33.47 17.79 4.02
N THR A 370 -33.86 17.79 2.74
CA THR A 370 -35.26 17.90 2.32
C THR A 370 -36.08 16.72 2.82
N LYS A 371 -35.59 15.49 2.67
CA LYS A 371 -36.24 14.28 3.18
C LYS A 371 -36.41 14.32 4.70
N LYS A 372 -35.40 14.78 5.44
CA LYS A 372 -35.50 14.95 6.89
C LYS A 372 -36.58 15.98 7.25
N ALA A 373 -36.59 17.15 6.59
CA ALA A 373 -37.59 18.18 6.85
C ALA A 373 -39.02 17.71 6.55
N MET A 374 -39.21 16.97 5.45
CA MET A 374 -40.49 16.34 5.12
C MET A 374 -40.91 15.31 6.17
N ARG A 375 -39.98 14.46 6.62
CA ARG A 375 -40.21 13.49 7.70
C ARG A 375 -40.64 14.18 8.98
N ASP A 376 -39.89 15.20 9.41
CA ASP A 376 -40.18 15.97 10.63
C ASP A 376 -41.56 16.62 10.53
N PHE A 377 -41.92 17.21 9.39
CA PHE A 377 -43.25 17.80 9.15
C PHE A 377 -44.38 16.75 9.19
N LEU A 378 -44.17 15.62 8.51
CA LEU A 378 -45.16 14.55 8.42
C LEU A 378 -45.43 13.94 9.80
N LEU A 379 -44.39 13.66 10.58
CA LEU A 379 -44.51 13.03 11.90
C LEU A 379 -44.98 13.98 12.99
N SER A 380 -44.86 15.30 12.79
CA SER A 380 -45.36 16.30 13.75
C SER A 380 -46.65 16.94 13.23
N ARG A 381 -46.54 18.14 12.65
CA ARG A 381 -47.64 19.02 12.29
C ARG A 381 -48.72 18.34 11.47
N TRP A 382 -48.36 17.54 10.47
CA TRP A 382 -49.35 16.87 9.63
C TRP A 382 -50.09 15.76 10.38
N LEU A 383 -49.35 14.86 11.03
CA LEU A 383 -49.92 13.72 11.76
C LEU A 383 -50.76 14.17 12.96
N ASP A 384 -50.35 15.24 13.64
CA ASP A 384 -51.05 15.76 14.81
C ASP A 384 -52.45 16.27 14.46
N VAL A 385 -52.63 16.94 13.32
CA VAL A 385 -53.94 17.45 12.88
C VAL A 385 -54.88 16.42 12.25
N GLN A 386 -54.41 15.18 12.01
CA GLN A 386 -55.26 14.12 11.47
C GLN A 386 -56.19 13.57 12.56
N ASN A 387 -57.44 14.02 12.57
CA ASN A 387 -58.42 13.57 13.57
C ASN A 387 -58.92 12.13 13.36
N ASN A 388 -58.69 11.56 12.18
CA ASN A 388 -59.09 10.20 11.81
C ASN A 388 -58.07 9.11 12.19
N ILE A 389 -56.90 9.48 12.73
CA ILE A 389 -55.87 8.52 13.17
C ILE A 389 -55.88 8.46 14.70
N SER A 390 -56.01 7.26 15.27
CA SER A 390 -56.04 7.11 16.73
C SER A 390 -54.70 7.55 17.37
N PRO A 391 -54.70 8.05 18.63
CA PRO A 391 -53.48 8.46 19.32
C PRO A 391 -52.41 7.36 19.40
N GLU A 392 -52.84 6.10 19.59
CA GLU A 392 -51.95 4.94 19.62
C GLU A 392 -51.24 4.73 18.28
N HIS A 393 -51.96 4.80 17.16
CA HIS A 393 -51.37 4.70 15.83
C HIS A 393 -50.43 5.87 15.54
N LYS A 394 -50.77 7.09 15.96
CA LYS A 394 -49.86 8.24 15.84
C LYS A 394 -48.57 8.02 16.61
N ALA A 395 -48.65 7.52 17.84
CA ALA A 395 -47.49 7.22 18.67
C ALA A 395 -46.61 6.12 18.05
N LEU A 396 -47.23 5.08 17.48
CA LEU A 396 -46.51 4.03 16.76
C LEU A 396 -45.79 4.58 15.53
N LEU A 397 -46.46 5.39 14.69
CA LEU A 397 -45.85 6.00 13.52
C LEU A 397 -44.67 6.89 13.90
N LYS A 398 -44.82 7.74 14.94
CA LYS A 398 -43.73 8.54 15.48
C LYS A 398 -42.57 7.63 15.90
N LYS A 399 -42.82 6.63 16.74
CA LYS A 399 -41.80 5.69 17.21
C LYS A 399 -41.06 5.01 16.05
N THR A 400 -41.79 4.47 15.08
CA THR A 400 -41.23 3.72 13.95
C THR A 400 -40.39 4.59 13.02
N PHE A 401 -40.84 5.81 12.70
CA PHE A 401 -40.19 6.65 11.69
C PHE A 401 -39.30 7.76 12.28
N ASP A 402 -39.13 7.81 13.62
CA ASP A 402 -38.31 8.85 14.26
C ASP A 402 -36.81 8.75 13.95
N THR A 403 -36.30 7.53 13.77
CA THR A 403 -34.89 7.30 13.43
C THR A 403 -34.78 6.19 12.38
N ALA A 404 -33.66 6.16 11.65
CA ALA A 404 -33.40 5.07 10.70
C ALA A 404 -33.33 3.71 11.41
N GLU A 405 -32.75 3.68 12.61
CA GLU A 405 -32.65 2.49 13.46
C GLU A 405 -34.03 1.99 13.90
N ASN A 406 -34.92 2.89 14.30
CA ASN A 406 -36.29 2.50 14.65
C ASN A 406 -37.05 1.99 13.43
N TYR A 407 -36.83 2.57 12.25
CA TYR A 407 -37.47 2.09 11.02
C TYR A 407 -36.97 0.69 10.67
N GLU A 408 -35.66 0.45 10.77
CA GLU A 408 -35.08 -0.88 10.57
C GLU A 408 -35.66 -1.91 11.57
N ALA A 409 -35.62 -1.59 12.86
CA ALA A 409 -36.03 -2.50 13.93
C ALA A 409 -37.54 -2.80 13.91
N ASN A 410 -38.39 -1.80 13.66
CA ASN A 410 -39.84 -1.96 13.80
C ASN A 410 -40.55 -2.33 12.48
N TYR A 411 -39.95 -2.02 11.32
CA TYR A 411 -40.61 -2.22 10.03
C TYR A 411 -39.88 -3.18 9.08
N ILE A 412 -38.55 -3.09 8.99
CA ILE A 412 -37.80 -3.97 8.07
C ILE A 412 -37.62 -5.36 8.67
N ALA A 413 -37.17 -5.44 9.93
CA ALA A 413 -36.92 -6.71 10.60
C ALA A 413 -38.20 -7.56 10.73
N THR A 414 -39.34 -6.91 10.98
CA THR A 414 -40.65 -7.55 11.12
C THR A 414 -41.23 -8.06 9.80
N ARG A 415 -40.72 -7.62 8.64
CA ARG A 415 -41.12 -8.11 7.30
C ARG A 415 -40.25 -9.24 6.75
N ARG A 416 -39.11 -9.53 7.38
CA ARG A 416 -38.19 -10.61 6.98
C ARG A 416 -38.49 -11.95 7.67
N VAL A 417 -39.43 -11.95 8.63
CA VAL A 417 -40.05 -13.15 9.22
C VAL A 417 -41.34 -13.42 8.47
#